data_AF-A0A2X4PQG9-F1
#
_entry.id   AF-A0A2X4PQG9-F1
#
_cell.length_a   1.000
_cell.length_b   1.000
_cell.length_c   1.000
_cell.angle_alpha   90.00
_cell.angle_beta   90.00
_cell.angle_gamma   90.00
#
_symmetry.space_group_name_H-M   'P 1'
#
loop_
_entity.id
_entity.type
_entity.pdbx_description
1 polymer ?
#
loop_
_entity_poly.entity_id
_entity_poly.type
_entity_poly.pdbx_seq_one_letter_code
_entity_poly.pdbx_strand_id
1 'polypeptide(L)'
;MNQREKTIGFFYVLILFCTMTALSSLILFFPNYSYHLSSNKKQALEQMERIKSFEIKQMEMINKVLNVEEKINRMDPGLNASYEKREISYLLGEIRDVYIQHNWDERYKIFDHVATFYEFRLSDREQLWSIKKNIEKFKADLERCRSNTENKKDNLNKNNS
;
A
#
# COMPACT_ATOMS: atom_id res chain seq x y z
N MET A 1 -8.40 38.07 78.08
CA MET A 1 -8.48 37.90 76.61
C MET A 1 -9.67 37.02 76.30
N ASN A 2 -10.67 37.58 75.63
CA ASN A 2 -12.03 37.04 75.62
C ASN A 2 -12.12 35.82 74.68
N GLN A 3 -12.82 34.75 75.07
CA GLN A 3 -12.95 33.51 74.28
C GLN A 3 -13.40 33.80 72.83
N ARG A 4 -14.28 34.80 72.67
CA ARG A 4 -14.78 35.29 71.37
C ARG A 4 -13.69 35.79 70.43
N GLU A 5 -12.66 36.48 70.92
CA GLU A 5 -11.55 37.00 70.09
C GLU A 5 -10.68 35.87 69.55
N LYS A 6 -10.45 34.82 70.35
CA LYS A 6 -9.71 33.62 69.92
C LYS A 6 -10.47 32.84 68.86
N THR A 7 -11.79 32.70 69.00
CA THR A 7 -12.63 32.02 68.01
C THR A 7 -12.67 32.79 66.69
N ILE A 8 -12.81 34.12 66.74
CA ILE A 8 -12.79 34.99 65.56
C ILE A 8 -11.43 34.90 64.85
N GLY A 9 -10.33 34.97 65.59
CA GLY A 9 -8.97 34.81 65.05
C GLY A 9 -8.77 33.44 64.37
N PHE A 10 -9.29 32.37 64.96
CA PHE A 10 -9.21 31.02 64.38
C PHE A 10 -9.97 30.92 63.04
N PHE A 11 -11.18 31.51 62.96
CA PHE A 11 -11.95 31.54 61.71
C PHE A 11 -11.25 32.33 60.61
N TYR A 12 -10.60 33.46 60.94
CA TYR A 12 -9.83 34.22 59.95
C TYR A 12 -8.67 33.40 59.38
N VAL A 13 -7.90 32.70 60.22
CA VAL A 13 -6.79 31.85 59.76
C VAL A 13 -7.31 30.66 58.95
N LEU A 14 -8.42 30.05 59.35
CA LEU A 14 -9.04 28.93 58.61
C LEU A 14 -9.49 29.36 57.21
N ILE A 15 -10.17 30.51 57.10
CA ILE A 15 -10.62 31.03 55.80
C ILE A 15 -9.41 31.33 54.92
N LEU A 16 -8.37 31.97 55.45
CA LEU A 16 -7.16 32.32 54.71
C LEU A 16 -6.40 31.06 54.25
N PHE A 17 -6.36 30.01 55.07
CA PHE A 17 -5.79 28.73 54.70
C PHE A 17 -6.57 28.03 53.58
N CYS A 18 -7.90 28.03 53.66
CA CYS A 18 -8.76 27.46 52.63
C CYS A 18 -8.64 28.20 51.30
N THR A 19 -8.59 29.54 51.31
CA THR A 19 -8.45 30.33 50.08
C THR A 19 -7.09 30.12 49.42
N MET A 20 -6.01 30.09 50.19
CA MET A 20 -4.67 29.84 49.66
C MET A 20 -4.53 28.42 49.10
N THR A 21 -5.14 27.42 49.76
CA THR A 21 -5.12 26.03 49.29
C THR A 21 -5.94 25.88 48.01
N ALA A 22 -7.12 26.50 47.93
CA ALA A 22 -7.97 26.49 46.74
C ALA A 22 -7.30 27.21 45.55
N LEU A 23 -6.62 28.32 45.80
CA LEU A 23 -5.90 29.06 44.75
C LEU A 23 -4.71 28.24 44.23
N SER A 24 -3.97 27.59 45.13
CA SER A 24 -2.82 26.76 44.78
C SER A 24 -3.24 25.51 43.98
N SER A 25 -4.35 24.87 44.35
CA SER A 25 -4.87 23.73 43.59
C SER A 25 -5.42 24.14 42.22
N LEU A 26 -6.13 25.28 42.12
CA LEU A 26 -6.60 25.79 40.83
C LEU A 26 -5.44 26.08 39.86
N ILE A 27 -4.36 26.71 40.34
CA ILE A 27 -3.20 27.02 39.51
C ILE A 27 -2.49 25.74 39.04
N LEU A 28 -2.42 24.69 39.85
CA LEU A 28 -1.75 23.44 39.47
C LEU A 28 -2.59 22.57 38.51
N PHE A 29 -3.91 22.49 38.70
CA PHE A 29 -4.76 21.56 37.95
C PHE A 29 -5.35 22.17 36.67
N PHE A 30 -5.65 23.47 36.63
CA PHE A 30 -6.33 24.09 35.49
C PHE A 30 -5.50 24.16 34.19
N PRO A 31 -4.19 24.48 34.25
CA PRO A 31 -3.34 24.40 33.06
C PRO A 31 -3.13 22.93 32.66
N ASN A 32 -2.78 22.05 33.60
CA ASN A 32 -2.32 20.71 33.24
C ASN A 32 -3.41 19.86 32.55
N TYR A 33 -4.68 20.01 32.97
CA TYR A 33 -5.80 19.28 32.35
C TYR A 33 -6.16 19.77 30.94
N SER A 34 -6.20 21.10 30.74
CA SER A 34 -6.62 21.70 29.47
C SER A 34 -5.58 21.52 28.36
N TYR A 35 -4.29 21.65 28.69
CA TYR A 35 -3.20 21.43 27.73
C TYR A 35 -3.10 19.96 27.29
N HIS A 36 -3.20 19.01 28.21
CA HIS A 36 -3.14 17.58 27.86
C HIS A 36 -4.36 17.12 27.04
N LEU A 37 -5.57 17.55 27.40
CA LEU A 37 -6.79 17.20 26.65
C LEU A 37 -6.82 17.84 25.25
N SER A 38 -6.39 19.10 25.14
CA SER A 38 -6.28 19.80 23.84
C SER A 38 -5.20 19.16 22.96
N SER A 39 -4.04 18.83 23.53
CA SER A 39 -2.94 18.14 22.84
C SER A 39 -3.39 16.80 22.27
N ASN A 40 -4.07 15.96 23.06
CA ASN A 40 -4.52 14.64 22.61
C ASN A 40 -5.57 14.74 21.50
N LYS A 41 -6.50 15.70 21.60
CA LYS A 41 -7.47 15.98 20.53
C LYS A 41 -6.78 16.46 19.25
N LYS A 42 -5.78 17.34 19.37
CA LYS A 42 -5.01 17.83 18.23
C LYS A 42 -4.21 16.71 17.55
N GLN A 43 -3.54 15.86 18.32
CA GLN A 43 -2.83 14.69 17.81
C GLN A 43 -3.77 13.71 17.11
N ALA A 44 -4.96 13.45 17.68
CA ALA A 44 -5.97 12.61 17.06
C ALA A 44 -6.47 13.22 15.74
N LEU A 45 -6.69 14.54 15.70
CA LEU A 45 -7.09 15.23 14.48
C LEU A 45 -6.04 15.12 13.37
N GLU A 46 -4.76 15.34 13.71
CA GLU A 46 -3.64 15.17 12.77
C GLU A 46 -3.53 13.73 12.25
N GLN A 47 -3.76 12.73 13.12
CA GLN A 47 -3.81 11.33 12.68
C GLN A 47 -4.97 11.06 11.73
N MET A 48 -6.17 11.57 12.03
CA MET A 48 -7.34 11.44 11.16
C MET A 48 -7.10 12.10 9.80
N GLU A 49 -6.50 13.29 9.77
CA GLU A 49 -6.14 13.98 8.54
C GLU A 49 -5.16 13.17 7.69
N ARG A 50 -4.13 12.58 8.31
CA ARG A 50 -3.19 11.71 7.61
C ARG A 50 -3.82 10.42 7.08
N ILE A 51 -4.84 9.86 7.75
CA ILE A 51 -5.58 8.70 7.24
C ILE A 51 -6.43 9.12 6.03
N LYS A 52 -7.12 10.25 6.14
CA LYS A 52 -7.97 10.77 5.07
C LYS A 52 -7.17 11.13 3.82
N SER A 53 -6.01 11.77 3.98
CA SER A 53 -5.14 12.09 2.83
C SER A 53 -4.65 10.83 2.11
N PHE A 54 -4.31 9.79 2.86
CA PHE A 54 -3.95 8.49 2.33
C PHE A 54 -5.10 7.83 1.57
N GLU A 55 -6.32 7.83 2.14
CA GLU A 55 -7.52 7.29 1.47
C GLU A 55 -7.81 7.99 0.15
N ILE A 56 -7.67 9.33 0.11
CA ILE A 56 -7.82 10.10 -1.13
C ILE A 56 -6.79 9.64 -2.17
N LYS A 57 -5.53 9.45 -1.77
CA LYS A 57 -4.48 8.96 -2.68
C LYS A 57 -4.71 7.54 -3.17
N GLN A 58 -5.26 6.67 -2.33
CA GLN A 58 -5.69 5.34 -2.75
C GLN A 58 -6.77 5.42 -3.83
N MET A 59 -7.79 6.25 -3.62
CA MET A 59 -8.89 6.44 -4.58
C MET A 59 -8.43 7.09 -5.88
N GLU A 60 -7.42 7.97 -5.84
CA GLU A 60 -6.83 8.56 -7.03
C GLU A 60 -6.08 7.52 -7.88
N MET A 61 -5.36 6.60 -7.23
CA MET A 61 -4.51 5.62 -7.89
C MET A 61 -5.21 4.33 -8.28
N ILE A 62 -6.35 3.98 -7.66
CA ILE A 62 -7.05 2.70 -7.92
C ILE A 62 -7.39 2.52 -9.41
N ASN A 63 -7.80 3.59 -10.09
CA ASN A 63 -8.10 3.55 -11.52
C ASN A 63 -6.85 3.26 -12.36
N LYS A 64 -5.68 3.78 -11.97
CA LYS A 64 -4.41 3.47 -12.64
C LYS A 64 -4.05 1.99 -12.45
N VAL A 65 -4.23 1.47 -11.24
CA VAL A 65 -3.99 0.05 -10.94
C VAL A 65 -4.90 -0.86 -11.77
N LEU A 66 -6.20 -0.55 -11.86
CA LEU A 66 -7.15 -1.29 -12.67
C LEU A 66 -6.81 -1.24 -14.17
N ASN A 67 -6.38 -0.07 -14.66
CA ASN A 67 -5.93 0.08 -16.05
C ASN A 67 -4.67 -0.77 -16.33
N VAL A 68 -3.71 -0.79 -15.40
CA VAL A 68 -2.54 -1.66 -15.52
C VAL A 68 -2.95 -3.14 -15.58
N GLU A 69 -3.87 -3.57 -14.72
CA GLU A 69 -4.39 -4.94 -14.75
C GLU A 69 -5.05 -5.27 -16.10
N GLU A 70 -5.90 -4.38 -16.62
CA GLU A 70 -6.56 -4.55 -17.90
C GLU A 70 -5.56 -4.64 -19.06
N LYS A 71 -4.54 -3.77 -19.08
CA LYS A 71 -3.48 -3.77 -20.09
C LYS A 71 -2.65 -5.06 -20.04
N ILE A 72 -2.22 -5.48 -18.85
CA ILE A 72 -1.52 -6.76 -18.67
C ILE A 72 -2.42 -7.90 -19.16
N ASN A 73 -3.71 -7.87 -18.87
CA ASN A 73 -4.65 -8.92 -19.25
C ASN A 73 -4.91 -9.01 -20.76
N ARG A 74 -4.81 -7.89 -21.49
CA ARG A 74 -5.02 -7.84 -22.95
C ARG A 74 -3.76 -8.00 -23.77
N MET A 75 -2.58 -7.76 -23.19
CA MET A 75 -1.31 -7.87 -23.90
C MET A 75 -1.14 -9.27 -24.51
N ASP A 76 -0.83 -9.30 -25.81
CA ASP A 76 -0.32 -10.48 -26.52
C ASP A 76 1.21 -10.40 -26.60
N PRO A 77 1.94 -11.26 -25.87
CA PRO A 77 3.41 -11.24 -25.90
C PRO A 77 4.02 -11.60 -27.26
N GLY A 78 3.23 -12.10 -28.22
CA GLY A 78 3.68 -12.48 -29.55
C GLY A 78 3.71 -11.35 -30.58
N LEU A 79 2.94 -10.28 -30.39
CA LEU A 79 3.03 -9.05 -31.16
C LEU A 79 3.98 -8.10 -30.45
N ASN A 80 4.71 -7.24 -31.17
CA ASN A 80 5.74 -6.33 -30.64
C ASN A 80 5.25 -5.48 -29.45
N ALA A 81 5.29 -6.05 -28.25
CA ALA A 81 4.74 -5.50 -27.02
C ALA A 81 5.67 -4.46 -26.37
N SER A 82 6.73 -4.01 -27.04
CA SER A 82 7.69 -3.07 -26.45
C SER A 82 7.04 -1.73 -26.07
N TYR A 83 6.11 -1.24 -26.90
CA TYR A 83 5.36 -0.02 -26.60
C TYR A 83 4.41 -0.21 -25.40
N GLU A 84 3.58 -1.27 -25.44
CA GLU A 84 2.62 -1.56 -24.36
C GLU A 84 3.31 -1.83 -23.02
N LYS A 85 4.44 -2.56 -23.04
CA LYS A 85 5.26 -2.78 -21.84
C LYS A 85 5.78 -1.47 -21.27
N ARG A 86 6.29 -0.57 -22.13
CA ARG A 86 6.80 0.73 -21.69
C ARG A 86 5.68 1.57 -21.05
N GLU A 87 4.48 1.54 -21.64
CA GLU A 87 3.32 2.22 -21.07
C GLU A 87 2.93 1.66 -19.69
N ILE A 88 2.92 0.33 -19.54
CA ILE A 88 2.68 -0.32 -18.25
C ILE A 88 3.77 0.06 -17.24
N SER A 89 5.05 0.01 -17.62
CA SER A 89 6.15 0.42 -16.76
C SER A 89 6.04 1.90 -16.35
N TYR A 90 5.57 2.76 -17.24
CA TYR A 90 5.31 4.17 -16.93
C TYR A 90 4.19 4.31 -15.89
N LEU A 91 3.04 3.64 -16.07
CA LEU A 91 1.94 3.67 -15.11
C LEU A 91 2.35 3.11 -13.74
N LEU A 92 3.16 2.05 -13.72
CA LEU A 92 3.72 1.47 -12.49
C LEU A 92 4.70 2.42 -11.80
N GLY A 93 5.49 3.17 -12.58
CA GLY A 93 6.32 4.27 -12.09
C GLY A 93 5.49 5.34 -11.40
N GLU A 94 4.40 5.81 -12.03
CA GLU A 94 3.52 6.81 -11.42
C GLU A 94 2.88 6.33 -10.12
N ILE A 95 2.52 5.04 -10.03
CA ILE A 95 2.01 4.44 -8.78
C ILE A 95 3.11 4.46 -7.73
N ARG A 96 4.32 4.02 -8.07
CA ARG A 96 5.48 4.00 -7.16
C ARG A 96 5.90 5.39 -6.68
N ASP A 97 5.77 6.41 -7.53
CA ASP A 97 6.10 7.80 -7.20
C ASP A 97 5.26 8.33 -6.02
N VAL A 98 4.05 7.82 -5.82
CA VAL A 98 3.20 8.18 -4.68
C VAL A 98 3.87 7.80 -3.35
N TYR A 99 4.57 6.66 -3.31
CA TYR A 99 5.39 6.27 -2.15
C TYR A 99 6.61 7.18 -2.00
N ILE A 100 7.34 7.45 -3.09
CA ILE A 100 8.57 8.26 -3.06
C ILE A 100 8.28 9.66 -2.50
N GLN A 101 7.15 10.26 -2.88
CA GLN A 101 6.72 11.58 -2.40
C GLN A 101 6.28 11.59 -0.92
N HIS A 102 5.87 10.43 -0.38
CA HIS A 102 5.34 10.28 0.98
C HIS A 102 6.15 9.25 1.79
N ASN A 103 7.46 9.16 1.55
CA ASN A 103 8.33 8.14 2.14
C ASN A 103 8.43 8.17 3.68
N TRP A 104 8.00 9.27 4.29
CA TRP A 104 7.92 9.46 5.74
C TRP A 104 6.75 8.70 6.39
N ASP A 105 5.79 8.21 5.60
CA ASP A 105 4.63 7.45 6.07
C ASP A 105 4.66 6.02 5.52
N GLU A 106 4.83 5.05 6.42
CA GLU A 106 4.96 3.64 6.06
C GLU A 106 3.74 3.10 5.30
N ARG A 107 2.54 3.68 5.51
CA ARG A 107 1.32 3.24 4.83
C ARG A 107 1.40 3.38 3.31
N TYR A 108 2.15 4.36 2.83
CA TYR A 108 2.35 4.62 1.41
C TYR A 108 3.22 3.56 0.73
N LYS A 109 3.93 2.73 1.49
CA LYS A 109 4.73 1.61 0.95
C LYS A 109 3.90 0.62 0.15
N ILE A 110 2.59 0.56 0.39
CA ILE A 110 1.66 -0.26 -0.40
C ILE A 110 1.73 0.06 -1.90
N PHE A 111 1.96 1.32 -2.28
CA PHE A 111 2.02 1.71 -3.70
C PHE A 111 3.24 1.12 -4.39
N ASP A 112 4.39 1.10 -3.71
CA ASP A 112 5.60 0.43 -4.21
C ASP A 112 5.41 -1.09 -4.30
N HIS A 113 4.78 -1.70 -3.30
CA HIS A 113 4.45 -3.13 -3.33
C HIS A 113 3.48 -3.50 -4.46
N VAL A 114 2.45 -2.69 -4.69
CA VAL A 114 1.50 -2.88 -5.80
C VAL A 114 2.21 -2.75 -7.14
N ALA A 115 3.05 -1.74 -7.32
CA ALA A 115 3.81 -1.57 -8.55
C ALA A 115 4.70 -2.80 -8.81
N THR A 116 5.44 -3.24 -7.79
CA THR A 116 6.34 -4.41 -7.86
C THR A 116 5.57 -5.70 -8.15
N PHE A 117 4.40 -5.91 -7.54
CA PHE A 117 3.55 -7.06 -7.81
C PHE A 117 3.14 -7.15 -9.28
N TYR A 118 2.75 -6.04 -9.89
CA TYR A 118 2.34 -6.02 -11.30
C TYR A 118 3.52 -6.13 -12.27
N GLU A 119 4.73 -5.68 -11.89
CA GLU A 119 5.95 -5.98 -12.64
C GLU A 119 6.22 -7.48 -12.71
N PHE A 120 6.11 -8.18 -11.56
CA PHE A 120 6.24 -9.64 -11.54
C PHE A 120 5.14 -10.33 -12.34
N ARG A 121 3.88 -9.90 -12.20
CA ARG A 121 2.76 -10.47 -12.96
C ARG A 121 2.95 -10.31 -14.48
N LEU A 122 3.50 -9.19 -14.93
CA LEU A 122 3.82 -8.98 -16.33
C LEU A 122 4.91 -9.96 -16.80
N SER A 123 5.99 -10.09 -16.03
CA SER A 123 7.08 -11.04 -16.31
C SER A 123 6.58 -12.49 -16.37
N ASP A 124 5.78 -12.90 -15.39
CA ASP A 124 5.22 -14.25 -15.32
C ASP A 124 4.35 -14.57 -16.54
N ARG A 125 3.54 -13.60 -16.99
CA ARG A 125 2.70 -13.76 -18.18
C ARG A 125 3.53 -14.00 -19.44
N GLU A 126 4.63 -13.26 -19.61
CA GLU A 126 5.55 -13.43 -20.74
C GLU A 126 6.23 -14.80 -20.71
N GLN A 127 6.68 -15.21 -19.52
CA GLN A 127 7.30 -16.52 -19.33
C GLN A 127 6.32 -17.65 -19.65
N LEU A 128 5.09 -17.59 -19.14
CA LEU A 128 4.05 -18.58 -19.41
C LEU A 128 3.69 -18.65 -20.90
N TRP A 129 3.61 -17.51 -21.57
CA TRP A 129 3.38 -17.47 -23.02
C TRP A 129 4.52 -18.14 -23.79
N SER A 130 5.78 -17.83 -23.45
CA SER A 130 6.96 -18.44 -24.09
C SER A 130 7.00 -19.95 -23.88
N ILE A 131 6.75 -20.42 -22.65
CA ILE A 131 6.65 -21.85 -22.34
C ILE A 131 5.56 -22.52 -23.17
N LYS A 132 4.37 -21.92 -23.24
CA LYS A 132 3.26 -22.45 -24.05
C LYS A 132 3.64 -22.57 -25.52
N LYS A 133 4.27 -21.54 -26.09
CA LYS A 133 4.75 -21.55 -27.49
C LYS A 133 5.80 -22.62 -27.74
N ASN A 134 6.73 -22.81 -26.81
CA ASN A 134 7.72 -23.87 -26.92
C ASN A 134 7.07 -25.25 -26.89
N ILE A 135 6.08 -25.49 -26.01
CA ILE A 135 5.33 -26.75 -25.96
C ILE A 135 4.59 -27.00 -27.28
N GLU A 136 3.90 -25.98 -27.82
CA GLU A 136 3.20 -26.07 -29.11
C GLU A 136 4.17 -26.46 -30.24
N LYS A 137 5.34 -25.83 -30.28
CA LYS A 137 6.40 -26.12 -31.26
C LYS A 137 6.94 -27.55 -31.10
N PHE A 138 7.29 -27.96 -29.87
CA PHE A 138 7.79 -29.31 -29.62
C PHE A 138 6.79 -30.39 -30.02
N LYS A 139 5.50 -30.16 -29.78
CA LYS A 139 4.44 -31.07 -30.22
C LYS A 139 4.40 -31.19 -31.75
N ALA A 140 4.48 -30.08 -32.46
CA ALA A 140 4.50 -30.07 -33.93
C ALA A 140 5.75 -30.76 -34.50
N ASP A 141 6.91 -30.54 -33.88
CA ASP A 141 8.18 -31.15 -34.28
C ASP A 141 8.17 -32.67 -34.06
N LEU A 142 7.59 -33.14 -32.94
CA LEU A 142 7.41 -34.57 -32.66
C LEU A 142 6.47 -35.25 -33.66
N GLU A 143 5.35 -34.61 -33.99
CA GLU A 143 4.39 -35.12 -34.96
C GLU A 143 5.02 -35.24 -36.36
N ARG A 144 5.78 -34.21 -36.76
CA ARG A 144 6.54 -34.22 -38.01
C ARG A 144 7.60 -35.32 -38.03
N CYS A 145 8.32 -35.53 -36.93
CA CYS A 145 9.31 -36.60 -36.83
C CYS A 145 8.66 -37.99 -36.96
N ARG A 146 7.53 -38.20 -36.30
CA ARG A 146 6.75 -39.43 -36.39
C ARG A 146 6.29 -39.71 -37.82
N SER A 147 5.63 -38.74 -38.46
CA SER A 147 5.15 -38.89 -39.84
C SER A 147 6.30 -39.17 -40.83
N ASN A 148 7.43 -38.47 -40.70
CA ASN A 148 8.61 -38.73 -41.52
C ASN A 148 9.19 -40.14 -41.31
N THR A 149 9.12 -40.65 -40.09
CA THR A 149 9.58 -42.00 -39.75
C THR A 149 8.65 -43.07 -40.34
N GLU A 150 7.33 -42.88 -40.23
CA GLU A 150 6.31 -43.74 -40.84
C GLU A 150 6.46 -43.76 -42.38
N ASN A 151 6.59 -42.59 -43.01
CA ASN A 151 6.82 -42.47 -44.46
C ASN A 151 8.10 -43.20 -44.91
N LYS A 152 9.21 -43.08 -44.15
CA LYS A 152 10.45 -43.81 -44.44
C LYS A 152 10.27 -45.32 -44.34
N LYS A 153 9.53 -45.81 -43.32
CA LYS A 153 9.24 -47.23 -43.15
C LYS A 153 8.39 -47.78 -44.31
N ASP A 154 7.37 -47.04 -44.73
CA ASP A 154 6.50 -47.44 -45.83
C ASP A 154 7.24 -47.49 -47.17
N ASN A 155 8.13 -46.52 -47.42
CA ASN A 155 8.98 -46.52 -48.62
C ASN A 155 9.97 -47.70 -48.64
N LEU A 156 10.55 -48.07 -47.49
CA LEU A 156 11.42 -49.25 -47.39
C LEU A 156 10.65 -50.55 -47.66
N ASN A 157 9.44 -50.69 -47.13
CA ASN A 157 8.61 -51.87 -47.36
C ASN A 157 8.18 -52.01 -48.83
N LYS A 158 7.87 -50.91 -49.51
CA LYS A 158 7.54 -50.91 -50.94
C LYS A 158 8.73 -51.24 -51.84
N ASN A 159 9.94 -50.86 -51.46
CA ASN A 159 11.15 -51.14 -52.24
C ASN A 159 11.68 -52.57 -52.06
N ASN A 160 11.21 -53.29 -51.02
CA ASN A 160 11.60 -54.66 -50.71
C ASN A 160 10.56 -55.71 -51.15
N SER A 161 9.50 -55.29 -51.85
CA SER A 161 8.50 -56.15 -52.52
C SER A 161 8.63 -56.01 -54.03
#